data_AF-A0A2E7EN00-F1
#
_entry.id   AF-A0A2E7EN00-F1
#
_cell.length_a   1.000
_cell.length_b   1.000
_cell.length_c   1.000
_cell.angle_alpha   90.00
_cell.angle_beta   90.00
_cell.angle_gamma   90.00
#
_symmetry.space_group_name_H-M   'P 1'
#
loop_
_entity.id
_entity.type
_entity.pdbx_description
1 polymer ?
#
loop_
_entity_poly.entity_id
_entity_poly.type
_entity_poly.pdbx_seq_one_letter_code
_entity_poly.pdbx_strand_id
1 'polypeptide(L)'
;MKCFGLAVVAMAMGVFTVNSVNAQDEVLYTIGKTATAPVIDGLGTDSVWESAPAQTIDDFFELPGDDPTEGDEDFQVSWKALYDDTNLYVFVEVGDDEIVNEDNCNWQDDSIEIYIDAQNLDVEDYRPDANPEIPAYQLTAVAGDSIDAFCGEARIPEDSTSVFTWGINSYDAPDPFDTEEDSTQYPQGADTSASVLTDTGAVPAYTYTLEAAFPWEAIEETPENIIANGEMGFGIAVNDDDDGGGRDSQWMWGTDSGDLWRRSDVFPSVALEEGGVATPGDFDGDGELTAADIDALSQEVAAGTNNVSFDVNGDNLVNQADRTVWVENLKNTWFGDSNFDGQFNSTDFVTVFVAGEYEDGAAGNSGWATGDWNGDMDFDSSDFVAAFQGAGFEAGPRAAVAAVPEPSSIVLLLVGMLFCIRRRR
;
A
#
# COMPACT_ATOMS: atom_id res chain seq x y z
N MET A 1 38.52 -0.62 69.09
CA MET A 1 38.78 -0.84 67.66
C MET A 1 37.50 -1.35 67.03
N LYS A 2 36.80 -0.52 66.26
CA LYS A 2 35.63 -0.93 65.46
C LYS A 2 36.17 -1.36 64.10
N CYS A 3 36.09 -2.65 63.77
CA CYS A 3 36.48 -3.16 62.46
C CYS A 3 35.32 -2.98 61.48
N PHE A 4 35.57 -2.26 60.40
CA PHE A 4 34.69 -2.12 59.24
C PHE A 4 34.68 -3.45 58.46
N GLY A 5 33.48 -3.98 58.21
CA GLY A 5 33.26 -5.08 57.27
C GLY A 5 33.12 -4.53 55.85
N LEU A 6 33.96 -5.06 54.95
CA LEU A 6 33.92 -4.79 53.51
C LEU A 6 32.77 -5.63 52.91
N ALA A 7 31.74 -4.98 52.37
CA ALA A 7 30.69 -5.65 51.61
C ALA A 7 31.17 -5.82 50.17
N VAL A 8 31.36 -7.08 49.73
CA VAL A 8 31.52 -7.43 48.33
C VAL A 8 30.13 -7.48 47.71
N VAL A 9 29.82 -6.53 46.83
CA VAL A 9 28.61 -6.58 46.00
C VAL A 9 28.92 -7.51 44.83
N ALA A 10 28.32 -8.69 44.84
CA ALA A 10 28.29 -9.56 43.67
C ALA A 10 27.30 -8.95 42.67
N MET A 11 27.83 -8.39 41.58
CA MET A 11 27.05 -7.94 40.44
C MET A 11 26.68 -9.18 39.64
N ALA A 12 25.42 -9.62 39.76
CA ALA A 12 24.88 -10.66 38.90
C ALA A 12 24.76 -10.08 37.49
N MET A 13 25.64 -10.50 36.58
CA MET A 13 25.38 -10.40 35.14
C MET A 13 24.18 -11.30 34.86
N GLY A 14 22.99 -10.70 34.76
CA GLY A 14 21.86 -11.35 34.14
C GLY A 14 22.22 -11.58 32.68
N VAL A 15 22.36 -12.84 32.30
CA VAL A 15 22.25 -13.23 30.90
C VAL A 15 20.81 -12.89 30.53
N PHE A 16 20.62 -11.80 29.78
CA PHE A 16 19.39 -11.58 29.05
C PHE A 16 19.37 -12.64 27.95
N THR A 17 18.65 -13.73 28.20
CA THR A 17 18.11 -14.51 27.08
C THR A 17 17.07 -13.62 26.44
N VAL A 18 17.35 -13.12 25.24
CA VAL A 18 16.28 -12.71 24.33
C VAL A 18 15.53 -14.01 24.08
N ASN A 19 14.33 -14.12 24.65
CA ASN A 19 13.40 -15.13 24.15
C ASN A 19 13.10 -14.69 22.72
N SER A 20 13.28 -15.58 21.74
CA SER A 20 12.76 -15.36 20.39
C SER A 20 11.34 -14.84 20.53
N VAL A 21 11.08 -13.69 19.94
CA VAL A 21 9.72 -13.14 19.90
C VAL A 21 8.96 -14.14 19.05
N ASN A 22 8.01 -14.87 19.64
CA ASN A 22 7.09 -15.64 18.81
C ASN A 22 6.33 -14.59 17.99
N ALA A 23 6.36 -14.71 16.66
CA ALA A 23 5.90 -13.67 15.73
C ALA A 23 4.43 -13.23 15.93
N GLN A 24 3.66 -13.98 16.72
CA GLN A 24 2.24 -13.75 16.96
C GLN A 24 1.89 -13.28 18.39
N ASP A 25 2.86 -12.91 19.23
CA ASP A 25 2.54 -12.39 20.59
C ASP A 25 2.04 -10.90 20.55
N GLU A 26 2.19 -10.20 19.43
CA GLU A 26 1.79 -8.80 19.22
C GLU A 26 1.44 -8.53 17.75
N VAL A 27 0.35 -7.78 17.50
CA VAL A 27 0.04 -7.23 16.18
C VAL A 27 1.09 -6.19 15.81
N LEU A 28 1.85 -6.44 14.73
CA LEU A 28 2.96 -5.60 14.30
C LEU A 28 2.54 -4.50 13.32
N TYR A 29 1.44 -4.70 12.59
CA TYR A 29 0.94 -3.75 11.61
C TYR A 29 -0.58 -3.73 11.57
N THR A 30 -1.15 -2.53 11.41
CA THR A 30 -2.59 -2.34 11.18
C THR A 30 -2.80 -1.87 9.75
N ILE A 31 -3.52 -2.68 8.97
CA ILE A 31 -3.87 -2.42 7.57
C ILE A 31 -5.12 -1.55 7.55
N GLY A 32 -5.01 -0.38 6.92
CA GLY A 32 -6.11 0.58 6.80
C GLY A 32 -7.08 0.25 5.67
N LYS A 33 -8.38 0.51 5.86
CA LYS A 33 -9.36 0.40 4.76
C LYS A 33 -9.23 1.60 3.82
N THR A 34 -9.40 1.38 2.53
CA THR A 34 -9.49 2.40 1.47
C THR A 34 -10.83 2.36 0.76
N ALA A 35 -11.30 3.53 0.35
CA ALA A 35 -12.45 3.75 -0.54
C ALA A 35 -12.11 3.52 -2.02
N THR A 36 -10.86 3.83 -2.38
CA THR A 36 -10.39 3.81 -3.76
C THR A 36 -9.33 2.73 -3.88
N ALA A 37 -9.60 1.73 -4.71
CA ALA A 37 -8.61 0.73 -5.06
C ALA A 37 -7.39 1.40 -5.75
N PRO A 38 -6.15 1.05 -5.38
CA PRO A 38 -4.99 1.42 -6.17
C PRO A 38 -5.08 0.82 -7.57
N VAL A 39 -4.47 1.50 -8.54
CA VAL A 39 -4.28 0.99 -9.90
C VAL A 39 -3.09 0.06 -9.86
N ILE A 40 -3.32 -1.23 -10.07
CA ILE A 40 -2.27 -2.25 -10.03
C ILE A 40 -1.39 -2.13 -11.28
N ASP A 41 -0.35 -1.31 -11.20
CA ASP A 41 0.59 -1.04 -12.29
C ASP A 41 2.08 -1.17 -11.88
N GLY A 42 2.33 -1.45 -10.60
CA GLY A 42 3.65 -1.68 -10.04
C GLY A 42 4.39 -0.39 -9.70
N LEU A 43 3.80 0.79 -9.90
CA LEU A 43 4.48 2.06 -9.66
C LEU A 43 4.32 2.57 -8.23
N GLY A 44 3.26 2.17 -7.53
CA GLY A 44 2.97 2.66 -6.17
C GLY A 44 2.75 4.18 -6.08
N THR A 45 2.50 4.84 -7.22
CA THR A 45 2.36 6.31 -7.31
C THR A 45 0.97 6.83 -6.98
N ASP A 46 0.01 5.94 -6.73
CA ASP A 46 -1.34 6.32 -6.35
C ASP A 46 -1.37 7.00 -4.98
N SER A 47 -2.10 8.12 -4.89
CA SER A 47 -2.21 8.88 -3.64
C SER A 47 -2.82 8.08 -2.49
N VAL A 48 -3.55 6.99 -2.79
CA VAL A 48 -4.12 6.11 -1.77
C VAL A 48 -3.03 5.52 -0.86
N TRP A 49 -1.85 5.22 -1.40
CA TRP A 49 -0.70 4.68 -0.66
C TRP A 49 -0.07 5.67 0.33
N GLU A 50 -0.42 6.95 0.27
CA GLU A 50 0.02 7.96 1.27
C GLU A 50 -0.65 7.75 2.63
N SER A 51 -1.82 7.10 2.65
CA SER A 51 -2.57 6.78 3.87
C SER A 51 -2.05 5.54 4.60
N ALA A 52 -1.31 4.67 3.90
CA ALA A 52 -0.77 3.44 4.45
C ALA A 52 0.57 3.67 5.18
N PRO A 53 0.72 3.25 6.45
CA PRO A 53 2.00 3.30 7.14
C PRO A 53 3.04 2.47 6.37
N ALA A 54 4.21 3.04 6.11
CA ALA A 54 5.32 2.29 5.53
C ALA A 54 6.06 1.52 6.63
N GLN A 55 6.32 0.23 6.39
CA GLN A 55 7.35 -0.52 7.10
C GLN A 55 8.64 -0.45 6.28
N THR A 56 9.77 -0.37 6.96
CA THR A 56 11.08 -0.20 6.31
C THR A 56 12.05 -1.26 6.80
N ILE A 57 13.27 -1.29 6.27
CA ILE A 57 14.31 -2.23 6.66
C ILE A 57 14.55 -2.34 8.18
N ASP A 58 14.29 -1.28 8.96
CA ASP A 58 14.35 -1.29 10.43
C ASP A 58 13.41 -2.33 11.09
N ASP A 59 12.36 -2.75 10.38
CA ASP A 59 11.34 -3.72 10.80
C ASP A 59 11.61 -5.14 10.26
N PHE A 60 12.72 -5.34 9.53
CA PHE A 60 13.13 -6.63 8.98
C PHE A 60 14.29 -7.25 9.75
N PHE A 61 14.35 -8.57 9.72
CA PHE A 61 15.44 -9.38 10.23
C PHE A 61 16.19 -10.04 9.08
N GLU A 62 17.47 -9.72 8.96
CA GLU A 62 18.37 -10.46 8.07
C GLU A 62 18.61 -11.86 8.64
N LEU A 63 18.27 -12.88 7.85
CA LEU A 63 18.60 -14.26 8.16
C LEU A 63 20.06 -14.54 7.79
N PRO A 64 20.75 -15.46 8.50
CA PRO A 64 22.13 -15.80 8.18
C PRO A 64 22.24 -16.37 6.76
N GLY A 65 23.02 -15.71 5.91
CA GLY A 65 23.30 -16.12 4.54
C GLY A 65 24.80 -16.28 4.24
N ASP A 66 25.12 -16.54 2.98
CA ASP A 66 26.49 -16.84 2.53
C ASP A 66 27.32 -15.56 2.33
N ASP A 67 26.69 -14.43 1.97
CA ASP A 67 27.27 -13.08 1.99
C ASP A 67 26.25 -12.06 2.54
N PRO A 68 26.40 -11.57 3.78
CA PRO A 68 25.42 -10.65 4.36
C PRO A 68 25.59 -9.24 3.77
N THR A 69 24.46 -8.61 3.43
CA THR A 69 24.37 -7.27 2.84
C THR A 69 25.26 -6.22 3.54
N GLU A 70 25.95 -5.38 2.76
CA GLU A 70 26.89 -4.36 3.23
C GLU A 70 26.21 -2.99 3.56
N GLY A 71 24.92 -2.98 3.87
CA GLY A 71 24.16 -1.85 4.41
C GLY A 71 23.28 -1.11 3.40
N ASP A 72 22.75 0.07 3.75
CA ASP A 72 21.70 0.75 2.96
C ASP A 72 22.11 1.17 1.52
N GLU A 73 23.39 1.07 1.15
CA GLU A 73 23.86 1.29 -0.23
C GLU A 73 23.69 0.05 -1.11
N ASP A 74 23.64 -1.13 -0.48
CA ASP A 74 23.42 -2.46 -1.02
C ASP A 74 21.92 -2.66 -1.20
N PHE A 75 21.21 -2.67 -0.07
CA PHE A 75 19.86 -3.19 0.00
C PHE A 75 18.94 -2.26 0.80
N GLN A 76 17.78 -1.96 0.24
CA GLN A 76 16.70 -1.22 0.89
C GLN A 76 15.38 -1.92 0.64
N VAL A 77 14.52 -1.99 1.65
CA VAL A 77 13.15 -2.52 1.49
C VAL A 77 12.15 -1.62 2.19
N SER A 78 11.01 -1.42 1.53
CA SER A 78 9.82 -0.88 2.17
C SER A 78 8.57 -1.60 1.69
N TRP A 79 7.57 -1.68 2.56
CA TRP A 79 6.26 -2.21 2.18
C TRP A 79 5.11 -1.49 2.88
N LYS A 80 3.94 -1.56 2.24
CA LYS A 80 2.67 -0.98 2.68
C LYS A 80 1.52 -1.93 2.36
N ALA A 81 0.44 -1.84 3.13
CA ALA A 81 -0.80 -2.52 2.79
C ALA A 81 -2.03 -1.65 3.05
N LEU A 82 -3.06 -1.90 2.25
CA LEU A 82 -4.40 -1.34 2.35
C LEU A 82 -5.42 -2.44 2.13
N TYR A 83 -6.69 -2.21 2.43
CA TYR A 83 -7.75 -3.11 1.99
C TYR A 83 -9.03 -2.40 1.62
N ASP A 84 -9.87 -3.01 0.78
CA ASP A 84 -11.27 -2.63 0.62
C ASP A 84 -12.17 -3.85 0.85
N ASP A 85 -13.46 -3.75 0.52
CA ASP A 85 -14.41 -4.85 0.71
C ASP A 85 -14.19 -6.04 -0.25
N THR A 86 -13.33 -5.89 -1.26
CA THR A 86 -13.08 -6.89 -2.30
C THR A 86 -11.67 -7.47 -2.22
N ASN A 87 -10.65 -6.66 -1.92
CA ASN A 87 -9.24 -7.07 -1.96
C ASN A 87 -8.43 -6.57 -0.77
N LEU A 88 -7.40 -7.33 -0.44
CA LEU A 88 -6.20 -6.87 0.26
C LEU A 88 -5.20 -6.35 -0.77
N TYR A 89 -4.65 -5.16 -0.56
CA TYR A 89 -3.64 -4.54 -1.41
C TYR A 89 -2.28 -4.53 -0.71
N VAL A 90 -1.22 -4.91 -1.42
CA VAL A 90 0.15 -4.89 -0.92
C VAL A 90 1.06 -4.22 -1.93
N PHE A 91 1.88 -3.29 -1.47
CA PHE A 91 2.95 -2.67 -2.25
C PHE A 91 4.29 -2.90 -1.56
N VAL A 92 5.26 -3.41 -2.30
CA VAL A 92 6.64 -3.64 -1.86
C VAL A 92 7.58 -2.95 -2.84
N GLU A 93 8.56 -2.21 -2.32
CA GLU A 93 9.62 -1.58 -3.09
C GLU A 93 10.95 -2.02 -2.49
N VAL A 94 11.82 -2.55 -3.35
CA VAL A 94 13.18 -2.97 -3.01
C VAL A 94 14.15 -2.14 -3.83
N GLY A 95 15.14 -1.57 -3.17
CA GLY A 95 16.31 -0.98 -3.79
C GLY A 95 17.48 -1.94 -3.64
N ASP A 96 18.20 -2.16 -4.73
CA ASP A 96 19.25 -3.17 -4.84
C ASP A 96 20.42 -2.65 -5.68
N ASP A 97 21.65 -3.06 -5.42
CA ASP A 97 22.82 -2.61 -6.19
C ASP A 97 23.22 -3.57 -7.31
N GLU A 98 22.91 -4.85 -7.18
CA GLU A 98 22.94 -5.84 -8.27
C GLU A 98 21.52 -6.40 -8.52
N ILE A 99 21.31 -7.00 -9.69
CA ILE A 99 20.08 -7.77 -9.94
C ILE A 99 20.50 -9.04 -10.67
N VAL A 100 20.31 -10.17 -10.03
CA VAL A 100 20.54 -11.52 -10.48
C VAL A 100 19.20 -12.22 -10.71
N ASN A 101 19.07 -12.79 -11.91
CA ASN A 101 17.98 -13.67 -12.29
C ASN A 101 18.53 -14.72 -13.25
N GLU A 102 18.72 -15.93 -12.74
CA GLU A 102 19.35 -17.05 -13.43
C GLU A 102 18.39 -18.23 -13.64
N ASP A 103 18.87 -19.28 -14.31
CA ASP A 103 18.10 -20.52 -14.53
C ASP A 103 18.12 -21.41 -13.25
N ASN A 104 17.82 -20.85 -12.08
CA ASN A 104 17.79 -21.53 -10.78
C ASN A 104 16.38 -21.47 -10.13
N CYS A 105 16.26 -21.84 -8.85
CA CYS A 105 15.00 -21.72 -8.11
C CYS A 105 14.72 -20.25 -7.80
N ASN A 106 13.51 -19.75 -8.07
CA ASN A 106 13.13 -18.35 -7.88
C ASN A 106 13.43 -17.72 -6.50
N TRP A 107 13.41 -18.50 -5.42
CA TRP A 107 13.77 -18.03 -4.06
C TRP A 107 15.28 -17.90 -3.84
N GLN A 108 16.09 -18.30 -4.81
CA GLN A 108 17.55 -18.16 -4.80
C GLN A 108 18.00 -16.84 -5.41
N ASP A 109 17.19 -16.27 -6.30
CA ASP A 109 17.45 -14.99 -6.97
C ASP A 109 16.73 -13.84 -6.26
N ASP A 110 17.01 -12.61 -6.69
CA ASP A 110 16.35 -11.41 -6.19
C ASP A 110 14.85 -11.52 -6.34
N SER A 111 14.16 -11.54 -5.20
CA SER A 111 12.74 -11.85 -5.21
C SER A 111 12.03 -11.40 -3.96
N ILE A 112 10.76 -11.04 -4.12
CA ILE A 112 9.84 -10.71 -3.03
C ILE A 112 8.93 -11.91 -2.80
N GLU A 113 8.83 -12.35 -1.56
CA GLU A 113 7.88 -13.36 -1.12
C GLU A 113 6.79 -12.75 -0.21
N ILE A 114 5.53 -13.12 -0.45
CA ILE A 114 4.38 -12.75 0.38
C ILE A 114 3.80 -14.01 1.00
N TYR A 115 3.53 -13.97 2.30
CA TYR A 115 2.92 -15.06 3.06
C TYR A 115 1.61 -14.61 3.69
N ILE A 116 0.55 -15.42 3.56
CA ILE A 116 -0.79 -15.07 4.06
C ILE A 116 -1.43 -16.29 4.70
N ASP A 117 -1.82 -16.18 5.97
CA ASP A 117 -2.71 -17.09 6.69
C ASP A 117 -3.92 -16.28 7.18
N ALA A 118 -4.85 -16.02 6.26
CA ALA A 118 -5.99 -15.13 6.49
C ALA A 118 -6.95 -15.65 7.57
N GLN A 119 -7.06 -16.98 7.67
CA GLN A 119 -7.89 -17.66 8.67
C GLN A 119 -7.19 -17.79 10.04
N ASN A 120 -5.92 -17.38 10.13
CA ASN A 120 -5.09 -17.46 11.32
C ASN A 120 -5.09 -18.88 11.92
N LEU A 121 -4.79 -19.87 11.07
CA LEU A 121 -4.84 -21.29 11.42
C LEU A 121 -3.66 -21.74 12.28
N ASP A 122 -2.55 -21.02 12.21
CA ASP A 122 -1.34 -21.20 13.02
C ASP A 122 -0.83 -22.65 12.99
N VAL A 123 -0.41 -23.09 11.80
CA VAL A 123 0.02 -24.48 11.58
C VAL A 123 1.52 -24.63 11.35
N GLU A 124 2.07 -25.74 11.84
CA GLU A 124 3.49 -26.10 11.69
C GLU A 124 3.86 -26.65 10.29
N ASP A 125 2.87 -26.92 9.42
CA ASP A 125 3.08 -27.37 8.04
C ASP A 125 1.83 -27.08 7.19
N TYR A 126 1.88 -26.01 6.38
CA TYR A 126 0.80 -25.65 5.43
C TYR A 126 1.12 -26.02 3.98
N ARG A 127 2.29 -26.60 3.70
CA ARG A 127 2.72 -26.86 2.33
C ARG A 127 1.69 -27.74 1.60
N PRO A 128 1.30 -27.43 0.35
CA PRO A 128 0.28 -28.17 -0.40
C PRO A 128 0.60 -29.65 -0.61
N ASP A 129 1.88 -30.02 -0.72
CA ASP A 129 2.34 -31.41 -0.80
C ASP A 129 1.99 -32.22 0.47
N ALA A 130 2.05 -31.56 1.62
CA ALA A 130 1.81 -32.15 2.93
C ALA A 130 0.35 -32.00 3.38
N ASN A 131 -0.27 -30.86 3.10
CA ASN A 131 -1.55 -30.45 3.67
C ASN A 131 -2.38 -29.57 2.70
N PRO A 132 -2.91 -30.14 1.60
CA PRO A 132 -3.56 -29.41 0.52
C PRO A 132 -4.90 -28.76 0.89
N GLU A 133 -5.38 -28.96 2.11
CA GLU A 133 -6.65 -28.39 2.60
C GLU A 133 -6.40 -27.18 3.53
N ILE A 134 -5.15 -26.77 3.72
CA ILE A 134 -4.82 -25.58 4.51
C ILE A 134 -4.69 -24.37 3.58
N PRO A 135 -5.56 -23.36 3.71
CA PRO A 135 -5.55 -22.14 2.91
C PRO A 135 -4.56 -21.12 3.48
N ALA A 136 -3.28 -21.50 3.56
CA ALA A 136 -2.18 -20.57 3.83
C ALA A 136 -1.25 -20.55 2.61
N TYR A 137 -0.82 -19.35 2.22
CA TYR A 137 -0.28 -19.10 0.89
C TYR A 137 1.15 -18.53 0.99
N GLN A 138 1.99 -18.95 0.05
CA GLN A 138 3.29 -18.33 -0.26
C GLN A 138 3.26 -17.93 -1.74
N LEU A 139 3.66 -16.70 -2.03
CA LEU A 139 3.77 -16.17 -3.38
C LEU A 139 5.15 -15.56 -3.58
N THR A 140 5.77 -15.76 -4.75
CA THR A 140 7.10 -15.23 -5.04
C THR A 140 7.13 -14.45 -6.36
N ALA A 141 7.61 -13.21 -6.33
CA ALA A 141 8.00 -12.42 -7.50
C ALA A 141 9.50 -12.41 -7.64
N VAL A 142 10.02 -12.72 -8.82
CA VAL A 142 11.45 -12.60 -9.15
C VAL A 142 11.71 -11.29 -9.86
N ALA A 143 12.82 -10.61 -9.56
CA ALA A 143 13.27 -9.44 -10.29
C ALA A 143 13.81 -9.81 -11.69
N GLY A 144 13.68 -8.94 -12.69
CA GLY A 144 14.14 -9.17 -14.09
C GLY A 144 13.19 -9.88 -15.08
N ASP A 145 13.58 -9.88 -16.36
CA ASP A 145 12.73 -10.26 -17.52
C ASP A 145 12.77 -11.76 -17.92
N SER A 146 13.50 -12.62 -17.19
CA SER A 146 13.69 -14.03 -17.60
C SER A 146 12.56 -14.94 -17.12
N ILE A 147 11.98 -15.69 -18.06
CA ILE A 147 10.86 -16.63 -17.87
C ILE A 147 11.29 -18.06 -17.49
N ASP A 148 12.58 -18.30 -17.29
CA ASP A 148 13.16 -19.64 -17.24
C ASP A 148 13.55 -20.08 -15.81
N ALA A 149 12.84 -19.58 -14.78
CA ALA A 149 13.01 -20.05 -13.39
C ALA A 149 12.62 -21.53 -13.26
N PHE A 150 13.62 -22.39 -13.07
CA PHE A 150 13.47 -23.84 -13.08
C PHE A 150 13.47 -24.37 -11.65
N CYS A 151 12.29 -24.49 -11.06
CA CYS A 151 11.99 -25.52 -10.07
C CYS A 151 10.62 -26.16 -10.37
N GLY A 152 10.52 -26.82 -11.54
CA GLY A 152 9.37 -27.68 -11.89
C GLY A 152 8.23 -27.03 -12.67
N GLU A 153 8.54 -26.40 -13.81
CA GLU A 153 7.65 -25.94 -14.92
C GLU A 153 6.30 -25.25 -14.57
N ALA A 154 6.27 -23.92 -14.71
CA ALA A 154 5.09 -23.20 -15.20
C ALA A 154 5.50 -22.09 -16.19
N ARG A 155 5.21 -22.28 -17.49
CA ARG A 155 5.29 -21.24 -18.54
C ARG A 155 3.88 -20.75 -18.88
N ILE A 156 3.60 -19.46 -18.69
CA ILE A 156 2.40 -18.77 -19.19
C ILE A 156 2.75 -18.04 -20.52
N PRO A 157 1.82 -17.85 -21.48
CA PRO A 157 2.13 -17.51 -22.87
C PRO A 157 2.82 -16.15 -23.09
N GLU A 158 3.69 -16.09 -24.11
CA GLU A 158 4.57 -14.98 -24.56
C GLU A 158 3.88 -13.65 -25.00
N ASP A 159 2.69 -13.32 -24.51
CA ASP A 159 1.83 -12.27 -25.08
C ASP A 159 1.44 -11.12 -24.12
N SER A 160 1.68 -11.23 -22.80
CA SER A 160 1.36 -10.11 -21.89
C SER A 160 2.49 -9.08 -21.85
N THR A 161 2.14 -7.82 -22.00
CA THR A 161 3.04 -6.66 -21.80
C THR A 161 3.24 -6.36 -20.31
N SER A 162 3.36 -7.40 -19.47
CA SER A 162 3.48 -7.30 -18.02
C SER A 162 4.81 -7.87 -17.54
N VAL A 163 5.44 -7.08 -16.70
CA VAL A 163 6.60 -7.34 -15.85
C VAL A 163 6.26 -8.48 -14.87
N PHE A 164 7.23 -9.37 -14.64
CA PHE A 164 7.25 -10.59 -13.79
C PHE A 164 6.14 -11.63 -13.98
N THR A 165 6.56 -12.89 -14.14
CA THR A 165 5.68 -14.07 -14.14
C THR A 165 5.69 -14.66 -12.73
N TRP A 166 4.57 -14.52 -12.02
CA TRP A 166 4.40 -15.05 -10.67
C TRP A 166 4.28 -16.57 -10.68
N GLY A 167 5.15 -17.23 -9.91
CA GLY A 167 4.91 -18.58 -9.44
C GLY A 167 4.29 -18.49 -8.05
N ILE A 168 3.08 -19.03 -7.87
CA ILE A 168 2.69 -19.53 -6.54
C ILE A 168 3.51 -20.79 -6.34
N ASN A 169 4.77 -20.62 -5.94
CA ASN A 169 5.60 -21.72 -5.51
C ASN A 169 5.33 -21.88 -4.02
N SER A 170 4.34 -22.72 -3.68
CA SER A 170 4.58 -23.49 -2.48
C SER A 170 5.80 -24.35 -2.75
N TYR A 171 6.77 -24.35 -1.86
CA TYR A 171 7.96 -25.19 -1.97
C TYR A 171 7.59 -26.65 -2.34
N ASP A 172 7.66 -26.99 -3.62
CA ASP A 172 7.75 -28.36 -4.09
C ASP A 172 9.25 -28.67 -4.12
N ALA A 173 9.74 -29.31 -3.06
CA ALA A 173 10.94 -30.11 -3.22
C ALA A 173 10.71 -31.04 -4.42
N PRO A 174 11.73 -31.36 -5.23
CA PRO A 174 11.52 -32.23 -6.37
C PRO A 174 11.11 -33.60 -5.83
N ASP A 175 9.81 -33.91 -5.81
CA ASP A 175 9.37 -35.29 -5.80
C ASP A 175 9.63 -35.82 -7.22
N PRO A 176 10.62 -36.71 -7.41
CA PRO A 176 10.86 -37.30 -8.71
C PRO A 176 9.74 -38.25 -9.18
N PHE A 177 8.63 -38.37 -8.43
CA PHE A 177 7.48 -39.21 -8.73
C PHE A 177 6.15 -38.47 -8.89
N ASP A 178 6.06 -37.16 -8.62
CA ASP A 178 4.84 -36.43 -8.94
C ASP A 178 4.87 -35.92 -10.39
N THR A 179 3.84 -36.28 -11.12
CA THR A 179 3.65 -35.97 -12.54
C THR A 179 2.23 -35.47 -12.80
N GLU A 180 1.47 -35.18 -11.74
CA GLU A 180 0.14 -34.61 -11.85
C GLU A 180 0.23 -33.08 -11.78
N GLU A 181 -0.47 -32.43 -12.70
CA GLU A 181 -0.51 -30.97 -12.86
C GLU A 181 -0.95 -30.28 -11.57
N ASP A 182 -0.20 -29.24 -11.21
CA ASP A 182 -0.70 -27.99 -10.65
C ASP A 182 -1.46 -28.07 -9.32
N SER A 183 -0.74 -27.84 -8.22
CA SER A 183 -1.29 -27.66 -6.87
C SER A 183 -1.41 -26.17 -6.49
N THR A 184 -1.38 -25.23 -7.45
CA THR A 184 -1.62 -23.83 -7.13
C THR A 184 -3.09 -23.66 -6.73
N GLN A 185 -3.33 -23.31 -5.46
CA GLN A 185 -4.69 -23.10 -4.94
C GLN A 185 -5.34 -21.79 -5.46
N TYR A 186 -4.56 -20.92 -6.10
CA TYR A 186 -4.99 -19.58 -6.48
C TYR A 186 -4.63 -19.24 -7.94
N PRO A 187 -5.59 -19.16 -8.88
CA PRO A 187 -5.31 -18.71 -10.23
C PRO A 187 -5.26 -17.16 -10.30
N GLN A 188 -4.10 -16.57 -10.61
CA GLN A 188 -3.95 -15.12 -10.80
C GLN A 188 -4.10 -14.68 -12.26
N GLY A 189 -4.63 -13.47 -12.48
CA GLY A 189 -4.77 -12.82 -13.78
C GLY A 189 -3.98 -11.51 -13.84
N ALA A 190 -3.82 -10.93 -15.03
CA ALA A 190 -3.05 -9.69 -15.22
C ALA A 190 -3.56 -8.46 -14.43
N ASP A 191 -4.76 -8.54 -13.85
CA ASP A 191 -5.40 -7.46 -13.10
C ASP A 191 -5.15 -7.56 -11.56
N THR A 192 -4.46 -8.61 -11.08
CA THR A 192 -4.25 -8.84 -9.63
C THR A 192 -2.83 -8.54 -9.15
N SER A 193 -1.88 -8.34 -10.05
CA SER A 193 -0.51 -7.98 -9.67
C SER A 193 0.26 -7.33 -10.80
N ALA A 194 1.13 -6.39 -10.48
CA ALA A 194 2.07 -5.75 -11.38
C ALA A 194 3.40 -5.51 -10.66
N SER A 195 4.43 -5.25 -11.45
CA SER A 195 5.79 -5.04 -10.95
C SER A 195 6.54 -4.14 -11.91
N VAL A 196 7.62 -3.51 -11.45
CA VAL A 196 8.47 -2.65 -12.28
C VAL A 196 9.91 -2.81 -11.84
N LEU A 197 10.83 -3.02 -12.78
CA LEU A 197 12.27 -2.90 -12.56
C LEU A 197 12.79 -1.60 -13.18
N THR A 198 13.53 -0.82 -12.41
CA THR A 198 14.09 0.48 -12.84
C THR A 198 15.58 0.55 -12.54
N ASP A 199 16.39 0.86 -13.55
CA ASP A 199 17.78 1.34 -13.37
C ASP A 199 17.72 2.81 -12.93
N THR A 200 18.15 3.08 -11.69
CA THR A 200 18.03 4.39 -11.05
C THR A 200 19.14 5.35 -11.48
N GLY A 201 20.26 4.81 -11.96
CA GLY A 201 21.52 5.55 -12.12
C GLY A 201 22.03 6.20 -10.80
N ALA A 202 21.56 5.71 -9.65
CA ALA A 202 21.86 6.17 -8.31
C ALA A 202 22.32 4.99 -7.42
N VAL A 203 22.25 5.14 -6.10
CA VAL A 203 22.53 4.08 -5.12
C VAL A 203 21.28 3.95 -4.26
N PRO A 204 20.62 2.79 -4.18
CA PRO A 204 20.96 1.53 -4.87
C PRO A 204 20.80 1.66 -6.41
N ALA A 205 21.51 0.83 -7.17
CA ALA A 205 21.61 0.96 -8.64
C ALA A 205 20.28 0.63 -9.34
N TYR A 206 19.49 -0.25 -8.73
CA TYR A 206 18.22 -0.72 -9.21
C TYR A 206 17.13 -0.52 -8.14
N THR A 207 15.90 -0.43 -8.62
CA THR A 207 14.71 -0.60 -7.77
C THR A 207 13.77 -1.56 -8.47
N TYR A 208 13.25 -2.54 -7.74
CA TYR A 208 12.18 -3.40 -8.21
C TYR A 208 10.99 -3.37 -7.25
N THR A 209 9.79 -3.43 -7.81
CA THR A 209 8.55 -3.29 -7.07
C THR A 209 7.61 -4.46 -7.30
N LEU A 210 6.75 -4.68 -6.31
CA LEU A 210 5.56 -5.52 -6.39
C LEU A 210 4.36 -4.66 -5.96
N GLU A 211 3.32 -4.63 -6.78
CA GLU A 211 2.00 -4.13 -6.39
C GLU A 211 0.96 -5.23 -6.66
N ALA A 212 0.24 -5.66 -5.63
CA ALA A 212 -0.70 -6.77 -5.72
C ALA A 212 -2.04 -6.46 -5.06
N ALA A 213 -3.09 -7.02 -5.65
CA ALA A 213 -4.44 -7.09 -5.14
C ALA A 213 -4.82 -8.57 -4.94
N PHE A 214 -5.06 -8.95 -3.69
CA PHE A 214 -5.51 -10.29 -3.29
C PHE A 214 -7.00 -10.25 -2.97
N PRO A 215 -7.87 -10.69 -3.90
CA PRO A 215 -9.28 -10.88 -3.61
C PRO A 215 -9.53 -11.71 -2.34
N TRP A 216 -10.33 -11.17 -1.42
CA TRP A 216 -10.68 -11.82 -0.15
C TRP A 216 -11.31 -13.20 -0.34
N GLU A 217 -12.20 -13.31 -1.33
CA GLU A 217 -12.83 -14.57 -1.71
C GLU A 217 -11.80 -15.66 -2.02
N ALA A 218 -10.68 -15.28 -2.65
CA ALA A 218 -9.72 -16.23 -3.16
C ALA A 218 -8.65 -16.59 -2.12
N ILE A 219 -8.49 -15.80 -1.05
CA ILE A 219 -7.81 -16.25 0.19
C ILE A 219 -8.79 -16.83 1.22
N GLU A 220 -10.01 -17.17 0.77
CA GLU A 220 -11.07 -17.82 1.53
C GLU A 220 -11.43 -17.12 2.86
N GLU A 221 -11.47 -15.80 2.85
CA GLU A 221 -11.78 -15.02 4.05
C GLU A 221 -12.55 -13.73 3.73
N THR A 222 -13.04 -13.02 4.75
CA THR A 222 -13.60 -11.66 4.61
C THR A 222 -13.01 -10.69 5.62
N PRO A 223 -12.97 -9.38 5.33
CA PRO A 223 -12.52 -8.38 6.29
C PRO A 223 -13.25 -8.45 7.63
N GLU A 224 -14.56 -8.68 7.61
CA GLU A 224 -15.37 -8.73 8.84
C GLU A 224 -14.96 -9.88 9.75
N ASN A 225 -14.60 -11.03 9.19
CA ASN A 225 -14.13 -12.17 9.96
C ASN A 225 -12.74 -11.91 10.55
N ILE A 226 -11.81 -11.33 9.77
CA ILE A 226 -10.47 -10.96 10.27
C ILE A 226 -10.58 -9.93 11.39
N ILE A 227 -11.41 -8.88 11.22
CA ILE A 227 -11.68 -7.89 12.27
C ILE A 227 -12.27 -8.56 13.53
N ALA A 228 -13.19 -9.51 13.35
CA ALA A 228 -13.79 -10.23 14.47
C ALA A 228 -12.79 -11.17 15.18
N ASN A 229 -11.85 -11.74 14.44
CA ASN A 229 -10.74 -12.55 14.96
C ASN A 229 -9.69 -11.66 15.66
N GLY A 230 -9.52 -10.43 15.18
CA GLY A 230 -8.62 -9.40 15.69
C GLY A 230 -7.31 -9.30 14.91
N GLU A 231 -6.89 -10.37 14.24
CA GLU A 231 -5.64 -10.46 13.48
C GLU A 231 -5.69 -11.57 12.42
N MET A 232 -4.72 -11.56 11.52
CA MET A 232 -4.35 -12.65 10.61
C MET A 232 -2.83 -12.79 10.53
N GLY A 233 -2.35 -13.96 10.12
CA GLY A 233 -0.93 -14.20 9.85
C GLY A 233 -0.52 -13.59 8.51
N PHE A 234 0.56 -12.81 8.50
CA PHE A 234 1.08 -12.17 7.29
C PHE A 234 2.60 -12.07 7.37
N GLY A 235 3.28 -12.25 6.23
CA GLY A 235 4.73 -12.17 6.17
C GLY A 235 5.21 -11.62 4.84
N ILE A 236 6.40 -11.00 4.88
CA ILE A 236 7.14 -10.61 3.69
C ILE A 236 8.57 -11.10 3.86
N ALA A 237 9.10 -11.76 2.83
CA ALA A 237 10.52 -11.98 2.69
C ALA A 237 11.05 -11.29 1.44
N VAL A 238 12.30 -10.86 1.48
CA VAL A 238 13.04 -10.47 0.28
C VAL A 238 14.32 -11.28 0.22
N ASN A 239 14.55 -11.90 -0.92
CA ASN A 239 15.76 -12.62 -1.26
C ASN A 239 16.65 -11.71 -2.10
N ASP A 240 17.95 -11.92 -1.93
CA ASP A 240 19.00 -11.03 -2.38
C ASP A 240 20.20 -11.90 -2.82
N ASP A 241 20.59 -11.78 -4.09
CA ASP A 241 21.69 -12.49 -4.74
C ASP A 241 22.49 -11.52 -5.60
N ASP A 242 23.78 -11.36 -5.29
CA ASP A 242 24.67 -10.43 -5.99
C ASP A 242 25.64 -11.13 -6.94
N ASP A 243 25.90 -12.43 -6.73
CA ASP A 243 27.05 -13.11 -7.33
C ASP A 243 26.71 -14.16 -8.41
N GLY A 244 25.42 -14.38 -8.67
CA GLY A 244 24.94 -15.40 -9.62
C GLY A 244 25.15 -16.80 -9.07
N GLY A 245 25.05 -16.93 -7.75
CA GLY A 245 25.33 -18.13 -6.99
C GLY A 245 24.04 -18.74 -6.51
N GLY A 246 23.73 -18.54 -5.24
CA GLY A 246 22.38 -18.77 -4.78
C GLY A 246 22.21 -18.06 -3.47
N ARG A 247 21.17 -17.26 -3.37
CA ARG A 247 20.79 -16.42 -2.23
C ARG A 247 21.87 -16.12 -1.21
N ASP A 248 22.41 -14.93 -1.32
CA ASP A 248 23.38 -14.36 -0.41
C ASP A 248 22.74 -13.97 0.91
N SER A 249 21.55 -13.33 0.86
CA SER A 249 20.80 -12.96 2.07
C SER A 249 19.28 -13.12 1.92
N GLN A 250 18.58 -13.22 3.06
CA GLN A 250 17.11 -13.18 3.09
C GLN A 250 16.66 -12.29 4.24
N TRP A 251 15.86 -11.28 3.93
CA TRP A 251 15.29 -10.36 4.89
C TRP A 251 13.83 -10.71 5.18
N MET A 252 13.48 -10.89 6.46
CA MET A 252 12.14 -11.27 6.92
C MET A 252 11.48 -10.15 7.71
N TRP A 253 10.30 -9.69 7.29
CA TRP A 253 9.56 -8.68 8.06
C TRP A 253 9.03 -9.29 9.37
N GLY A 254 9.26 -8.60 10.49
CA GLY A 254 8.58 -8.88 11.77
C GLY A 254 8.98 -10.19 12.49
N THR A 255 9.86 -11.01 11.91
CA THR A 255 10.25 -12.32 12.46
C THR A 255 11.67 -12.70 12.10
N ASP A 256 12.38 -13.37 13.01
CA ASP A 256 13.70 -13.98 12.75
C ASP A 256 13.59 -15.45 12.27
N SER A 257 12.37 -15.90 11.95
CA SER A 257 12.10 -17.28 11.52
C SER A 257 12.21 -17.44 10.01
N GLY A 258 13.23 -18.17 9.55
CA GLY A 258 13.37 -18.60 8.15
C GLY A 258 12.44 -19.72 7.71
N ASP A 259 11.37 -20.01 8.46
CA ASP A 259 10.45 -21.12 8.20
C ASP A 259 9.11 -20.69 7.61
N LEU A 260 8.95 -19.41 7.21
CA LEU A 260 7.67 -18.90 6.72
C LEU A 260 7.16 -19.72 5.53
N TRP A 261 8.02 -20.19 4.64
CA TRP A 261 7.68 -21.07 3.50
C TRP A 261 6.96 -22.39 3.85
N ARG A 262 6.89 -22.78 5.12
CA ARG A 262 6.21 -24.01 5.55
C ARG A 262 5.36 -23.86 6.81
N ARG A 263 5.57 -22.82 7.61
CA ARG A 263 4.96 -22.68 8.94
C ARG A 263 4.20 -21.36 9.05
N SER A 264 2.87 -21.44 9.11
CA SER A 264 2.04 -20.25 9.34
C SER A 264 2.00 -19.85 10.82
N ASP A 265 2.30 -20.78 11.73
CA ASP A 265 2.38 -20.51 13.19
C ASP A 265 3.55 -19.60 13.60
N VAL A 266 4.41 -19.21 12.66
CA VAL A 266 5.50 -18.25 12.86
C VAL A 266 5.36 -17.01 11.98
N PHE A 267 4.20 -16.83 11.33
CA PHE A 267 3.90 -15.59 10.62
C PHE A 267 3.73 -14.45 11.62
N PRO A 268 4.28 -13.26 11.35
CA PRO A 268 3.88 -12.06 12.06
C PRO A 268 2.37 -11.82 12.02
N SER A 269 1.83 -11.18 13.06
CA SER A 269 0.42 -10.80 13.09
C SER A 269 0.17 -9.41 12.52
N VAL A 270 -0.86 -9.29 11.68
CA VAL A 270 -1.43 -8.01 11.23
C VAL A 270 -2.92 -7.93 11.57
N ALA A 271 -3.43 -6.72 11.81
CA ALA A 271 -4.85 -6.47 12.04
C ALA A 271 -5.42 -5.58 10.95
N LEU A 272 -6.73 -5.66 10.70
CA LEU A 272 -7.46 -4.69 9.88
C LEU A 272 -8.03 -3.58 10.78
N GLU A 273 -7.90 -2.32 10.36
CA GLU A 273 -8.52 -1.20 11.06
C GLU A 273 -10.05 -1.25 10.91
N GLU A 274 -10.79 -1.22 12.02
CA GLU A 274 -12.25 -1.19 12.02
C GLU A 274 -12.75 0.22 11.71
N GLY A 275 -13.35 0.41 10.53
CA GLY A 275 -13.63 1.73 9.97
C GLY A 275 -12.35 2.30 9.37
N GLY A 276 -12.36 2.57 8.07
CA GLY A 276 -11.14 2.84 7.30
C GLY A 276 -10.26 3.95 7.84
N VAL A 277 -9.06 4.07 7.27
CA VAL A 277 -8.26 5.28 7.46
C VAL A 277 -9.17 6.43 7.08
N ALA A 278 -9.45 7.36 8.01
CA ALA A 278 -10.43 8.41 7.82
C ALA A 278 -10.22 9.04 6.44
N THR A 279 -11.10 8.73 5.48
CA THR A 279 -10.91 9.16 4.10
C THR A 279 -11.05 10.67 4.12
N PRO A 280 -10.00 11.45 3.83
CA PRO A 280 -10.10 12.89 3.94
C PRO A 280 -11.22 13.38 3.03
N GLY A 281 -12.23 14.01 3.63
CA GLY A 281 -13.44 14.45 2.93
C GLY A 281 -14.66 13.54 3.05
N ASP A 282 -14.56 12.34 3.63
CA ASP A 282 -15.72 11.51 3.98
C ASP A 282 -16.26 12.00 5.33
N PHE A 283 -17.38 12.71 5.29
CA PHE A 283 -17.94 13.39 6.46
C PHE A 283 -19.09 12.62 7.11
N ASP A 284 -19.68 11.64 6.43
CA ASP A 284 -20.71 10.77 6.99
C ASP A 284 -20.20 9.38 7.40
N GLY A 285 -18.94 9.07 7.05
CA GLY A 285 -18.22 7.88 7.47
C GLY A 285 -18.68 6.61 6.77
N ASP A 286 -19.31 6.75 5.59
CA ASP A 286 -19.75 5.62 4.78
C ASP A 286 -18.64 5.02 3.91
N GLY A 287 -17.46 5.66 3.89
CA GLY A 287 -16.28 5.23 3.17
C GLY A 287 -16.27 5.66 1.71
N GLU A 288 -17.18 6.50 1.24
CA GLU A 288 -17.23 6.97 -0.14
C GLU A 288 -17.25 8.50 -0.20
N LEU A 289 -16.54 9.10 -1.17
CA LEU A 289 -16.66 10.54 -1.41
C LEU A 289 -17.86 10.80 -2.31
N THR A 290 -19.01 11.14 -1.72
CA THR A 290 -20.28 11.29 -2.44
C THR A 290 -20.81 12.73 -2.43
N ALA A 291 -22.01 12.93 -2.98
CA ALA A 291 -22.65 14.24 -2.99
C ALA A 291 -23.04 14.66 -1.56
N ALA A 292 -23.31 13.69 -0.68
CA ALA A 292 -23.66 13.94 0.71
C ALA A 292 -22.52 14.65 1.46
N ASP A 293 -21.27 14.30 1.16
CA ASP A 293 -20.09 14.88 1.80
C ASP A 293 -19.85 16.33 1.38
N ILE A 294 -19.83 16.60 0.07
CA ILE A 294 -19.63 17.96 -0.41
C ILE A 294 -20.82 18.86 -0.04
N ASP A 295 -22.03 18.31 0.08
CA ASP A 295 -23.20 19.01 0.62
C ASP A 295 -23.02 19.32 2.11
N ALA A 296 -22.51 18.37 2.90
CA ALA A 296 -22.20 18.57 4.31
C ALA A 296 -21.09 19.63 4.51
N LEU A 297 -20.05 19.61 3.67
CA LEU A 297 -19.00 20.63 3.67
C LEU A 297 -19.57 22.01 3.31
N SER A 298 -20.45 22.09 2.31
CA SER A 298 -21.07 23.35 1.91
C SER A 298 -21.98 23.91 3.02
N GLN A 299 -22.66 23.03 3.76
CA GLN A 299 -23.39 23.40 4.99
C GLN A 299 -22.48 23.95 6.09
N GLU A 300 -21.33 23.32 6.34
CA GLU A 300 -20.37 23.78 7.34
C GLU A 300 -19.77 25.15 6.95
N VAL A 301 -19.43 25.34 5.67
CA VAL A 301 -18.94 26.63 5.13
C VAL A 301 -19.99 27.72 5.32
N ALA A 302 -21.26 27.44 4.99
CA ALA A 302 -22.36 28.39 5.15
C ALA A 302 -22.66 28.70 6.64
N ALA A 303 -22.52 27.71 7.53
CA ALA A 303 -22.67 27.88 8.97
C ALA A 303 -21.52 28.69 9.59
N GLY A 304 -20.32 28.60 9.01
CA GLY A 304 -19.12 29.31 9.48
C GLY A 304 -18.61 28.82 10.84
N THR A 305 -18.92 27.57 11.20
CA THR A 305 -18.58 26.97 12.49
C THR A 305 -17.11 26.54 12.58
N ASN A 306 -16.44 26.30 11.44
CA ASN A 306 -15.04 25.88 11.32
C ASN A 306 -14.74 24.62 12.13
N ASN A 307 -15.61 23.62 12.04
CA ASN A 307 -15.37 22.32 12.63
C ASN A 307 -14.14 21.67 11.97
N VAL A 308 -13.17 21.27 12.79
CA VAL A 308 -11.89 20.69 12.36
C VAL A 308 -12.05 19.42 11.53
N SER A 309 -13.18 18.71 11.63
CA SER A 309 -13.43 17.54 10.79
C SER A 309 -13.66 17.88 9.32
N PHE A 310 -13.99 19.13 9.00
CA PHE A 310 -14.23 19.63 7.64
C PHE A 310 -13.06 20.45 7.07
N ASP A 311 -12.01 20.66 7.87
CA ASP A 311 -10.79 21.38 7.44
C ASP A 311 -9.85 20.41 6.72
N VAL A 312 -10.10 20.22 5.43
CA VAL A 312 -9.34 19.27 4.58
C VAL A 312 -8.05 19.88 4.04
N ASN A 313 -7.86 21.20 4.18
CA ASN A 313 -6.64 21.88 3.73
C ASN A 313 -5.64 22.20 4.88
N GLY A 314 -6.09 22.10 6.14
CA GLY A 314 -5.27 22.25 7.34
C GLY A 314 -4.97 23.70 7.75
N ASP A 315 -5.69 24.69 7.23
CA ASP A 315 -5.48 26.11 7.55
C ASP A 315 -6.28 26.59 8.79
N ASN A 316 -7.02 25.69 9.44
CA ASN A 316 -7.93 25.92 10.57
C ASN A 316 -9.16 26.77 10.22
N LEU A 317 -9.50 26.91 8.94
CA LEU A 317 -10.70 27.60 8.47
C LEU A 317 -11.45 26.70 7.50
N VAL A 318 -12.74 26.45 7.75
CA VAL A 318 -13.59 25.71 6.81
C VAL A 318 -14.24 26.69 5.86
N ASN A 319 -13.77 26.72 4.62
CA ASN A 319 -14.16 27.71 3.61
C ASN A 319 -14.10 27.16 2.17
N GLN A 320 -14.16 28.05 1.17
CA GLN A 320 -14.13 27.66 -0.25
C GLN A 320 -12.81 26.95 -0.64
N ALA A 321 -11.72 27.18 0.07
CA ALA A 321 -10.47 26.46 -0.11
C ALA A 321 -10.63 24.95 0.16
N ASP A 322 -11.37 24.58 1.21
CA ASP A 322 -11.70 23.19 1.54
C ASP A 322 -12.55 22.54 0.46
N ARG A 323 -13.59 23.24 -0.01
CA ARG A 323 -14.40 22.75 -1.14
C ARG A 323 -13.56 22.52 -2.38
N THR A 324 -12.58 23.39 -2.64
CA THR A 324 -11.65 23.21 -3.76
C THR A 324 -10.79 21.97 -3.56
N VAL A 325 -10.19 21.77 -2.40
CA VAL A 325 -9.40 20.56 -2.09
C VAL A 325 -10.25 19.30 -2.21
N TRP A 326 -11.47 19.30 -1.67
CA TRP A 326 -12.38 18.17 -1.74
C TRP A 326 -12.70 17.77 -3.19
N VAL A 327 -13.08 18.72 -4.04
CA VAL A 327 -13.46 18.44 -5.43
C VAL A 327 -12.24 18.06 -6.28
N GLU A 328 -11.16 18.84 -6.15
CA GLU A 328 -10.06 18.79 -7.10
C GLU A 328 -8.97 17.78 -6.75
N ASN A 329 -8.76 17.53 -5.45
CA ASN A 329 -7.66 16.71 -4.97
C ASN A 329 -8.18 15.39 -4.38
N LEU A 330 -9.23 15.44 -3.55
CA LEU A 330 -9.75 14.25 -2.88
C LEU A 330 -10.64 13.42 -3.81
N LYS A 331 -11.68 14.04 -4.39
CA LYS A 331 -12.56 13.38 -5.37
C LYS A 331 -11.94 13.28 -6.76
N ASN A 332 -10.88 14.06 -7.03
CA ASN A 332 -10.21 14.18 -8.32
C ASN A 332 -11.19 14.39 -9.49
N THR A 333 -12.09 15.36 -9.35
CA THR A 333 -13.08 15.71 -10.38
C THR A 333 -13.12 17.21 -10.66
N TRP A 334 -14.08 17.65 -11.46
CA TRP A 334 -14.33 19.01 -11.87
C TRP A 334 -15.53 19.59 -11.13
N PHE A 335 -15.45 20.87 -10.79
CA PHE A 335 -16.67 21.64 -10.51
C PHE A 335 -17.59 21.57 -11.73
N GLY A 336 -18.82 21.12 -11.52
CA GLY A 336 -19.77 20.86 -12.61
C GLY A 336 -20.09 19.39 -12.84
N ASP A 337 -19.23 18.46 -12.44
CA ASP A 337 -19.47 17.02 -12.55
C ASP A 337 -20.49 16.57 -11.47
N SER A 338 -21.76 16.51 -11.85
CA SER A 338 -22.89 16.33 -10.92
C SER A 338 -23.24 14.86 -10.69
N ASN A 339 -22.75 13.96 -11.56
CA ASN A 339 -22.95 12.52 -11.42
C ASN A 339 -21.68 11.79 -10.95
N PHE A 340 -20.57 12.51 -10.76
CA PHE A 340 -19.26 11.99 -10.38
C PHE A 340 -18.72 10.93 -11.34
N ASP A 341 -18.94 11.10 -12.64
CA ASP A 341 -18.35 10.23 -13.66
C ASP A 341 -16.92 10.66 -14.08
N GLY A 342 -16.37 11.66 -13.38
CA GLY A 342 -15.03 12.20 -13.56
C GLY A 342 -14.96 13.28 -14.65
N GLN A 343 -16.07 13.59 -15.33
CA GLN A 343 -16.09 14.46 -16.51
C GLN A 343 -17.18 15.52 -16.40
N PHE A 344 -16.80 16.80 -16.32
CA PHE A 344 -17.78 17.87 -16.50
C PHE A 344 -18.16 18.03 -17.98
N ASN A 345 -19.36 17.60 -18.36
CA ASN A 345 -19.83 17.62 -19.75
C ASN A 345 -21.36 17.80 -19.87
N SER A 346 -21.90 17.67 -21.08
CA SER A 346 -23.34 17.84 -21.32
C SER A 346 -24.26 16.91 -20.52
N THR A 347 -23.78 15.74 -20.06
CA THR A 347 -24.57 14.81 -19.22
C THR A 347 -24.87 15.40 -17.84
N ASP A 348 -23.96 16.18 -17.26
CA ASP A 348 -24.17 16.85 -15.97
C ASP A 348 -25.29 17.87 -16.04
N PHE A 349 -25.33 18.64 -17.13
CA PHE A 349 -26.43 19.58 -17.35
C PHE A 349 -27.77 18.85 -17.42
N VAL A 350 -27.83 17.67 -18.05
CA VAL A 350 -29.06 16.87 -18.05
C VAL A 350 -29.43 16.45 -16.63
N THR A 351 -28.46 16.02 -15.81
CA THR A 351 -28.66 15.64 -14.41
C THR A 351 -29.29 16.78 -13.60
N VAL A 352 -28.67 17.97 -13.59
CA VAL A 352 -29.15 19.10 -12.78
C VAL A 352 -30.45 19.71 -13.30
N PHE A 353 -30.66 19.77 -14.62
CA PHE A 353 -31.92 20.29 -15.17
C PHE A 353 -33.12 19.35 -14.99
N VAL A 354 -32.88 18.05 -14.76
CA VAL A 354 -33.95 17.10 -14.38
C VAL A 354 -34.42 17.34 -12.95
N ALA A 355 -33.54 17.79 -12.05
CA ALA A 355 -33.92 18.18 -10.69
C ALA A 355 -34.89 19.38 -10.69
N GLY A 356 -34.69 20.31 -11.63
CA GLY A 356 -35.62 21.41 -11.88
C GLY A 356 -35.49 22.58 -10.90
N GLU A 357 -34.32 22.72 -10.26
CA GLU A 357 -34.04 23.72 -9.23
C GLU A 357 -33.39 25.00 -9.78
N TYR A 358 -33.02 25.00 -11.07
CA TYR A 358 -32.39 26.15 -11.71
C TYR A 358 -33.27 27.41 -11.68
N GLU A 359 -32.82 28.45 -10.97
CA GLU A 359 -33.50 29.76 -10.87
C GLU A 359 -34.99 29.60 -10.48
N ASP A 360 -35.31 28.62 -9.64
CA ASP A 360 -36.70 28.30 -9.25
C ASP A 360 -37.26 29.25 -8.17
N GLY A 361 -36.38 29.99 -7.49
CA GLY A 361 -36.70 30.93 -6.42
C GLY A 361 -37.06 30.28 -5.09
N ALA A 362 -36.89 28.96 -4.95
CA ALA A 362 -36.73 28.32 -3.66
C ALA A 362 -35.31 28.61 -3.15
N ALA A 363 -35.17 28.73 -1.83
CA ALA A 363 -33.90 29.08 -1.20
C ALA A 363 -33.40 27.89 -0.39
N GLY A 364 -32.15 27.50 -0.59
CA GLY A 364 -31.47 26.43 0.12
C GLY A 364 -32.01 25.04 -0.19
N ASN A 365 -32.49 24.80 -1.41
CA ASN A 365 -32.98 23.48 -1.83
C ASN A 365 -32.05 22.72 -2.77
N SER A 366 -30.94 23.32 -3.20
CA SER A 366 -29.98 22.67 -4.08
C SER A 366 -28.81 22.06 -3.30
N GLY A 367 -28.29 20.95 -3.82
CA GLY A 367 -27.02 20.34 -3.44
C GLY A 367 -26.18 20.09 -4.69
N TRP A 368 -25.02 19.47 -4.54
CA TRP A 368 -24.05 19.28 -5.64
C TRP A 368 -24.67 18.58 -6.85
N ALA A 369 -25.38 17.47 -6.61
CA ALA A 369 -26.01 16.68 -7.66
C ALA A 369 -27.21 17.37 -8.34
N THR A 370 -27.74 18.44 -7.73
CA THR A 370 -28.85 19.22 -8.28
C THR A 370 -28.44 20.61 -8.78
N GLY A 371 -27.15 20.97 -8.64
CA GLY A 371 -26.53 22.10 -9.33
C GLY A 371 -25.82 23.13 -8.44
N ASP A 372 -25.78 22.95 -7.11
CA ASP A 372 -25.05 23.82 -6.19
C ASP A 372 -23.53 23.54 -6.26
N TRP A 373 -22.89 24.07 -7.30
CA TRP A 373 -21.45 23.91 -7.51
C TRP A 373 -20.66 24.98 -6.78
N ASN A 374 -21.27 26.13 -6.48
CA ASN A 374 -20.61 27.21 -5.74
C ASN A 374 -20.71 27.04 -4.19
N GLY A 375 -21.57 26.16 -3.69
CA GLY A 375 -21.75 25.82 -2.28
C GLY A 375 -22.67 26.75 -1.49
N ASP A 376 -23.52 27.54 -2.15
CA ASP A 376 -24.44 28.50 -1.52
C ASP A 376 -25.87 27.97 -1.32
N MET A 377 -26.09 26.69 -1.65
CA MET A 377 -27.33 25.92 -1.51
C MET A 377 -28.44 26.28 -2.49
N ASP A 378 -28.15 27.09 -3.51
CA ASP A 378 -29.07 27.44 -4.58
C ASP A 378 -28.44 27.09 -5.94
N PHE A 379 -29.25 26.60 -6.90
CA PHE A 379 -28.77 26.39 -8.27
C PHE A 379 -29.16 27.56 -9.15
N ASP A 380 -28.21 28.43 -9.46
CA ASP A 380 -28.42 29.62 -10.28
C ASP A 380 -27.28 29.89 -11.29
N SER A 381 -27.34 31.03 -11.97
CA SER A 381 -26.32 31.38 -12.97
C SER A 381 -24.88 31.51 -12.41
N SER A 382 -24.71 31.66 -11.10
CA SER A 382 -23.42 31.76 -10.44
C SER A 382 -22.72 30.41 -10.27
N ASP A 383 -23.46 29.29 -10.20
CA ASP A 383 -22.89 27.94 -10.24
C ASP A 383 -22.20 27.65 -11.56
N PHE A 384 -22.79 28.09 -12.66
CA PHE A 384 -22.12 28.04 -13.96
C PHE A 384 -20.81 28.82 -13.93
N VAL A 385 -20.79 30.00 -13.28
CA VAL A 385 -19.56 30.77 -13.16
C VAL A 385 -18.51 30.00 -12.35
N ALA A 386 -18.89 29.32 -11.27
CA ALA A 386 -17.99 28.48 -10.50
C ALA A 386 -17.44 27.30 -11.32
N ALA A 387 -18.31 26.51 -11.97
CA ALA A 387 -17.91 25.36 -12.77
C ALA A 387 -17.03 25.72 -13.97
N PHE A 388 -17.35 26.81 -14.69
CA PHE A 388 -16.57 27.23 -15.86
C PHE A 388 -15.23 27.89 -15.51
N GLN A 389 -14.99 28.28 -14.26
CA GLN A 389 -13.67 28.81 -13.85
C GLN A 389 -12.57 27.73 -13.91
N GLY A 390 -12.91 26.46 -13.69
CA GLY A 390 -11.97 25.34 -13.77
C GLY A 390 -11.58 24.93 -15.19
N ALA A 391 -12.25 25.45 -16.22
CA ALA A 391 -12.05 25.10 -17.64
C ALA A 391 -12.15 23.59 -17.97
N GLY A 392 -12.82 22.80 -17.12
CA GLY A 392 -12.99 21.35 -17.27
C GLY A 392 -14.11 20.91 -18.22
N PHE A 393 -14.93 21.84 -18.70
CA PHE A 393 -16.08 21.49 -19.56
C PHE A 393 -15.63 20.84 -20.87
N GLU A 394 -16.08 19.60 -21.11
CA GLU A 394 -15.71 18.77 -22.27
C GLU A 394 -14.20 18.53 -22.37
N ALA A 395 -13.46 18.64 -21.25
CA ALA A 395 -12.03 18.35 -21.18
C ALA A 395 -11.72 16.85 -21.01
N GLY A 396 -12.74 16.04 -20.68
CA GLY A 396 -12.59 14.63 -20.31
C GLY A 396 -12.22 14.44 -18.84
N PRO A 397 -11.81 13.21 -18.44
CA PRO A 397 -11.45 12.91 -17.07
C PRO A 397 -10.32 13.81 -16.56
N ARG A 398 -10.40 14.24 -15.30
CA ARG A 398 -9.33 15.03 -14.68
C ARG A 398 -8.07 14.17 -14.57
N ALA A 399 -6.95 14.66 -15.11
CA ALA A 399 -5.67 13.96 -14.97
C ALA A 399 -5.24 13.97 -13.50
N ALA A 400 -4.81 12.82 -12.98
CA ALA A 400 -4.24 12.73 -11.64
C ALA A 400 -3.13 13.77 -11.48
N VAL A 401 -3.16 14.49 -10.35
CA VAL A 401 -2.12 15.48 -10.04
C VAL A 401 -0.85 14.70 -9.71
N ALA A 402 0.10 14.65 -10.64
CA ALA A 402 1.42 14.07 -10.37
C ALA A 402 2.00 14.75 -9.12
N ALA A 403 2.38 13.94 -8.12
CA ALA A 403 3.04 14.42 -6.92
C ALA A 403 4.22 15.32 -7.34
N VAL A 404 4.18 16.58 -6.92
CA VAL A 404 5.30 17.50 -7.16
C VAL A 404 6.46 16.97 -6.33
N PRO A 405 7.60 16.59 -6.93
CA PRO A 405 8.75 16.15 -6.15
C PRO A 405 9.10 17.25 -5.16
N GLU A 406 9.07 16.93 -3.86
CA GLU A 406 9.51 17.89 -2.86
C GLU A 406 10.93 18.36 -3.23
N PRO A 407 11.26 19.64 -3.09
CA PRO A 407 12.60 20.12 -3.36
C PRO A 407 13.54 19.39 -2.40
N SER A 408 14.27 18.41 -2.94
CA SER A 408 15.20 17.57 -2.21
C SER A 408 15.96 18.43 -1.20
N SER A 409 15.91 18.01 0.06
CA SER A 409 16.47 18.73 1.22
C SER A 409 17.95 19.11 1.02
N ILE A 410 18.63 18.48 0.04
CA ILE A 410 19.92 18.86 -0.57
C ILE A 410 19.96 20.31 -1.09
N VAL A 411 18.92 20.81 -1.77
CA VAL A 411 18.89 22.20 -2.28
C VAL A 411 18.81 23.20 -1.13
N LEU A 412 18.02 22.90 -0.09
CA LEU A 412 17.97 23.72 1.14
C LEU A 412 19.29 23.66 1.93
N LEU A 413 19.95 22.49 1.95
CA LEU A 413 21.25 22.30 2.59
C LEU A 413 22.36 23.07 1.86
N LEU A 414 22.38 23.04 0.53
CA LEU A 414 23.35 23.76 -0.31
C LEU A 414 23.15 25.28 -0.23
N VAL A 415 21.90 25.76 -0.22
CA VAL A 415 21.60 27.18 0.01
C VAL A 415 21.99 27.59 1.44
N GLY A 416 21.73 26.75 2.44
CA GLY A 416 22.17 26.96 3.82
C GLY A 416 23.70 27.04 3.98
N MET A 417 24.45 26.16 3.30
CA MET A 417 25.92 26.19 3.31
C MET A 417 26.48 27.45 2.64
N LEU A 418 25.86 27.93 1.56
CA LEU A 418 26.25 29.17 0.90
C LEU A 418 26.09 30.41 1.80
N PHE A 419 25.07 30.43 2.69
CA PHE A 419 24.92 31.48 3.70
C PHE A 419 25.92 31.34 4.85
N CYS A 420 26.27 30.12 5.26
CA CYS A 420 27.29 29.87 6.28
C CYS A 420 28.72 30.24 5.82
N ILE A 421 29.05 30.03 4.54
CA ILE A 421 30.35 30.39 3.96
C ILE A 421 30.50 31.92 3.86
N ARG A 422 29.40 32.65 3.63
CA ARG A 422 29.42 34.13 3.53
C ARG A 422 29.55 34.84 4.89
N ARG A 423 29.26 34.15 5.99
CA ARG A 423 29.36 34.70 7.36
C ARG A 423 30.74 34.51 8.02
N ARG A 424 31.68 33.84 7.33
CA ARG A 424 33.05 33.57 7.79
C ARG A 424 34.14 34.41 7.08
N ARG A 425 33.80 35.51 6.42
CA ARG A 425 34.79 36.46 5.88
C ARG A 425 34.76 37.80 6.61
#